data_AF-A0A382VAU2-F1
#
_entry.id   AF-A0A382VAU2-F1
#
_cell.length_a   1.000
_cell.length_b   1.000
_cell.length_c   1.000
_cell.angle_alpha   90.00
_cell.angle_beta   90.00
_cell.angle_gamma   90.00
#
_symmetry.space_group_name_H-M   'P 1'
#
loop_
_entity.id
_entity.type
_entity.pdbx_description
1 polymer ?
#
loop_
_entity_poly.entity_id
_entity_poly.type
_entity_poly.pdbx_seq_one_letter_code
_entity_poly.pdbx_strand_id
1 'polypeptide(L)'
;MILRIFKTKNMDLDTIEFMIHQADKQANFHPDSRWILLSTDGEIKNFNLDESDFSKKFKEFHVKWIGREAVVNWFLANQINFEIISHDFLKEEIAALGDLDHEEESMPVEVVLN
;
A
#
# COMPACT_ATOMS: atom_id res chain seq x y z
N MET A 1 2.46 4.31 0.51
CA MET A 1 2.41 3.82 1.91
C MET A 1 2.58 2.31 1.92
N ILE A 2 3.31 1.77 2.88
CA ILE A 2 3.50 0.33 3.04
C ILE A 2 2.92 -0.11 4.39
N LEU A 3 1.99 -1.06 4.34
CA LEU A 3 1.42 -1.71 5.52
C LEU A 3 1.87 -3.16 5.57
N ARG A 4 2.09 -3.70 6.77
CA ARG A 4 2.44 -5.11 6.97
C ARG A 4 1.44 -5.78 7.89
N ILE A 5 0.99 -6.97 7.53
CA ILE A 5 0.18 -7.85 8.38
C ILE A 5 0.96 -9.12 8.69
N PHE A 6 0.62 -9.77 9.80
CA PHE A 6 1.21 -11.04 10.19
C PHE A 6 0.15 -12.13 10.23
N LYS A 7 0.60 -13.37 10.00
CA LYS A 7 -0.28 -14.52 10.15
C LYS A 7 -0.85 -14.57 11.56
N THR A 8 -2.18 -14.68 11.65
CA THR A 8 -2.88 -14.90 12.93
C THR A 8 -3.40 -16.33 13.01
N LYS A 9 -3.92 -16.73 14.16
CA LYS A 9 -4.55 -18.06 14.33
C LYS A 9 -5.92 -18.15 13.65
N ASN A 10 -6.57 -17.01 13.43
CA ASN A 10 -7.97 -16.94 13.00
C ASN A 10 -8.14 -16.81 11.49
N MET A 11 -7.11 -16.27 10.80
CA MET A 11 -7.15 -16.04 9.36
C MET A 11 -5.74 -16.07 8.78
N ASP A 12 -5.59 -16.78 7.67
CA ASP A 12 -4.33 -16.80 6.92
C ASP A 12 -4.17 -15.53 6.07
N LEU A 13 -2.93 -15.28 5.66
CA LEU A 13 -2.53 -14.06 4.97
C LEU A 13 -3.16 -13.93 3.58
N ASP A 14 -3.33 -15.04 2.87
CA ASP A 14 -3.84 -15.07 1.49
C ASP A 14 -5.35 -14.82 1.49
N THR A 15 -6.06 -15.31 2.51
CA THR A 15 -7.47 -14.97 2.73
C THR A 15 -7.65 -13.47 2.96
N ILE A 16 -6.83 -12.85 3.82
CA ILE A 16 -6.92 -11.40 4.07
C ILE A 16 -6.63 -10.61 2.80
N GLU A 17 -5.57 -10.97 2.07
CA GLU A 17 -5.23 -10.38 0.77
C GLU A 17 -6.39 -10.49 -0.22
N PHE A 18 -6.96 -11.67 -0.38
CA PHE A 18 -8.09 -11.89 -1.27
C PHE A 18 -9.26 -10.97 -0.88
N MET A 19 -9.64 -10.95 0.40
CA MET A 19 -10.76 -10.16 0.88
C MET A 19 -10.58 -8.66 0.64
N ILE A 20 -9.39 -8.12 0.91
CA ILE A 20 -9.15 -6.67 0.70
C ILE A 20 -9.12 -6.31 -0.78
N HIS A 21 -8.60 -7.18 -1.65
CA HIS A 21 -8.68 -6.97 -3.09
C HIS A 21 -10.13 -7.03 -3.61
N GLN A 22 -11.02 -7.83 -3.01
CA GLN A 22 -12.44 -7.79 -3.34
C GLN A 22 -13.10 -6.49 -2.88
N ALA A 23 -12.79 -6.01 -1.68
CA ALA A 23 -13.31 -4.74 -1.17
C ALA A 23 -12.86 -3.56 -2.04
N ASP A 24 -11.59 -3.55 -2.45
CA ASP A 24 -11.05 -2.58 -3.41
C ASP A 24 -11.82 -2.67 -4.75
N LYS A 25 -12.00 -3.89 -5.30
CA LYS A 25 -12.81 -4.15 -6.51
C LYS A 25 -14.22 -3.61 -6.43
N GLN A 26 -14.85 -3.74 -5.29
CA GLN A 26 -16.21 -3.27 -5.07
C GLN A 26 -16.28 -1.74 -4.97
N ALA A 27 -15.31 -1.11 -4.31
CA ALA A 27 -15.30 0.34 -4.11
C ALA A 27 -14.83 1.11 -5.35
N ASN A 28 -13.88 0.55 -6.10
CA ASN A 28 -13.26 1.19 -7.26
C ASN A 28 -13.56 0.39 -8.52
N PHE A 29 -14.40 0.90 -9.42
CA PHE A 29 -14.66 0.22 -10.69
C PHE A 29 -13.47 0.31 -11.65
N HIS A 30 -12.83 1.48 -11.73
CA HIS A 30 -11.70 1.70 -12.63
C HIS A 30 -10.40 1.09 -12.05
N PRO A 31 -9.59 0.36 -12.87
CA PRO A 31 -8.33 -0.21 -12.40
C PRO A 31 -7.34 0.81 -11.82
N ASP A 32 -7.28 2.02 -12.37
CA ASP A 32 -6.33 3.03 -11.87
C ASP A 32 -6.71 3.56 -10.49
N SER A 33 -8.01 3.52 -10.15
CA SER A 33 -8.54 3.92 -8.85
C SER A 33 -8.34 2.86 -7.77
N ARG A 34 -7.76 1.69 -8.09
CA ARG A 34 -7.45 0.64 -7.11
C ARG A 34 -6.60 1.20 -5.98
N TRP A 35 -6.97 0.89 -4.74
CA TRP A 35 -6.25 1.30 -3.53
C TRP A 35 -4.90 0.60 -3.39
N ILE A 36 -4.86 -0.70 -3.71
CA ILE A 36 -3.67 -1.54 -3.55
C ILE A 36 -2.98 -1.67 -4.91
N LEU A 37 -1.70 -1.27 -4.96
CA LEU A 37 -0.87 -1.46 -6.14
C LEU A 37 -0.40 -2.91 -6.26
N LEU A 38 0.16 -3.44 -5.17
CA LEU A 38 0.65 -4.80 -5.08
C LEU A 38 0.76 -5.25 -3.63
N SER A 39 0.99 -6.55 -3.46
CA SER A 39 1.30 -7.20 -2.20
C SER A 39 2.56 -8.06 -2.35
N THR A 40 3.32 -8.21 -1.27
CA THR A 40 4.55 -9.00 -1.23
C THR A 40 4.58 -9.88 0.01
N ASP A 41 4.99 -11.14 -0.17
CA ASP A 41 5.23 -12.05 0.93
C ASP A 41 6.62 -11.83 1.54
N GLY A 42 6.74 -12.06 2.84
CA GLY A 42 8.02 -12.04 3.51
C GLY A 42 8.04 -12.88 4.78
N GLU A 43 9.24 -13.09 5.31
CA GLU A 43 9.48 -13.92 6.48
C GLU A 43 10.58 -13.31 7.34
N ILE A 44 10.30 -13.12 8.62
CA ILE A 44 11.30 -12.70 9.61
C ILE A 44 11.76 -13.94 10.36
N LYS A 45 13.06 -14.26 10.27
CA LYS A 45 13.66 -15.33 11.07
C LYS A 45 13.96 -14.80 12.48
N ASN A 46 13.42 -15.45 13.51
CA ASN A 46 13.91 -15.24 14.87
C ASN A 46 15.20 -16.05 15.04
N PHE A 47 16.32 -15.35 15.26
CA PHE A 47 17.63 -15.96 15.52
C PHE A 47 17.86 -16.24 17.02
N ASN A 48 16.84 -16.13 17.86
CA ASN A 48 16.95 -16.44 19.28
C ASN A 48 17.09 -17.95 19.46
N LEU A 49 18.20 -18.36 20.08
CA LEU A 49 18.70 -19.74 20.18
C LEU A 49 17.81 -20.73 20.96
N ASP A 50 16.77 -20.26 21.65
CA ASP A 50 15.89 -21.09 22.49
C ASP A 50 14.57 -21.50 21.82
N GLU A 51 14.22 -20.92 20.66
CA GLU A 51 13.03 -21.29 19.88
C GLU A 51 13.44 -21.61 18.44
N SER A 52 14.13 -22.74 18.27
CA SER A 52 14.34 -23.31 16.93
C SER A 52 12.99 -23.55 16.27
N ASP A 53 12.66 -22.74 15.26
CA ASP A 53 11.59 -22.88 14.23
C ASP A 53 10.52 -21.78 14.15
N PHE A 54 10.57 -20.70 14.95
CA PHE A 54 9.59 -19.62 14.78
C PHE A 54 10.02 -18.59 13.72
N SER A 55 9.76 -18.89 12.45
CA SER A 55 9.74 -17.87 11.40
C SER A 55 8.38 -17.15 11.37
N LYS A 56 8.39 -15.81 11.41
CA LYS A 56 7.17 -15.00 11.38
C LYS A 56 6.89 -14.59 9.93
N LYS A 57 5.95 -15.28 9.29
CA LYS A 57 5.46 -14.91 7.95
C LYS A 57 4.62 -13.64 8.02
N PHE A 58 4.79 -12.78 7.03
CA PHE A 58 4.06 -11.54 6.88
C PHE A 58 3.72 -11.29 5.41
N LYS A 59 2.76 -10.39 5.20
CA LYS A 59 2.46 -9.84 3.88
C LYS A 59 2.46 -8.32 3.95
N GLU A 60 3.12 -7.69 3.00
CA GLU A 60 3.16 -6.24 2.84
C GLU A 60 2.21 -5.81 1.74
N PHE A 61 1.51 -4.70 1.95
CA PHE A 61 0.63 -4.07 0.98
C PHE A 61 1.19 -2.70 0.61
N HIS A 62 1.42 -2.51 -0.69
CA HIS A 62 1.81 -1.23 -1.26
C HIS A 62 0.55 -0.47 -1.63
N VAL A 63 0.18 0.47 -0.77
CA VAL A 63 -1.08 1.20 -0.84
C VAL A 63 -0.84 2.55 -1.50
N LYS A 64 -1.60 2.80 -2.57
CA LYS A 64 -1.64 4.09 -3.27
C LYS A 64 -2.20 5.17 -2.36
N TRP A 65 -1.83 6.42 -2.60
CA TRP A 65 -2.21 7.59 -1.81
C TRP A 65 -3.73 7.74 -1.68
N ILE A 66 -4.47 7.52 -2.77
CA ILE A 66 -5.94 7.55 -2.80
C ILE A 66 -6.61 6.50 -1.89
N GLY A 67 -5.90 5.43 -1.55
CA GLY A 67 -6.45 4.28 -0.84
C GLY A 67 -6.05 4.17 0.63
N ARG A 68 -5.21 5.08 1.13
CA ARG A 68 -4.57 4.93 2.46
C ARG A 68 -5.59 4.82 3.59
N GLU A 69 -6.52 5.77 3.67
CA GLU A 69 -7.55 5.78 4.71
C GLU A 69 -8.51 4.60 4.56
N ALA A 70 -8.91 4.28 3.33
CA ALA A 70 -9.82 3.17 3.05
C ALA A 70 -9.24 1.82 3.51
N VAL A 71 -7.97 1.55 3.19
CA VAL A 71 -7.29 0.31 3.58
C VAL A 71 -7.11 0.23 5.11
N VAL A 72 -6.70 1.32 5.76
CA VAL A 72 -6.56 1.37 7.22
C VAL A 72 -7.91 1.11 7.91
N ASN A 73 -8.96 1.81 7.48
CA ASN A 73 -10.30 1.62 8.03
C ASN A 73 -10.81 0.19 7.79
N TRP A 74 -10.51 -0.39 6.63
CA TRP A 74 -10.88 -1.77 6.34
C TRP A 74 -10.17 -2.77 7.28
N PHE A 75 -8.87 -2.61 7.52
CA PHE A 75 -8.17 -3.46 8.50
C PHE A 75 -8.72 -3.30 9.92
N LEU A 76 -8.99 -2.07 10.36
CA LEU A 76 -9.59 -1.81 11.67
C LEU A 76 -10.98 -2.44 11.80
N ALA A 77 -11.84 -2.29 10.79
CA ALA A 77 -13.19 -2.84 10.78
C ALA A 77 -13.22 -4.38 10.80
N ASN A 78 -12.21 -5.01 10.19
CA ASN A 78 -12.06 -6.47 10.15
C ASN A 78 -11.16 -7.02 11.26
N GLN A 79 -10.78 -6.18 12.24
CA GLN A 79 -9.94 -6.57 13.39
C GLN A 79 -8.60 -7.21 12.98
N ILE A 80 -8.01 -6.74 11.89
CA ILE A 80 -6.72 -7.20 11.38
C ILE A 80 -5.63 -6.37 12.04
N ASN A 81 -4.68 -7.03 12.70
CA ASN A 81 -3.49 -6.38 13.24
C ASN A 81 -2.49 -6.07 12.12
N PHE A 82 -2.05 -4.81 12.05
CA PHE A 82 -1.11 -4.35 11.04
C PHE A 82 -0.08 -3.38 11.63
N GLU A 83 1.04 -3.24 10.93
CA GLU A 83 2.09 -2.25 11.17
C GLU A 83 2.20 -1.31 9.97
N ILE A 84 2.44 -0.02 10.21
CA ILE A 84 2.81 0.92 9.16
C ILE A 84 4.33 0.89 9.02
N ILE A 85 4.83 0.42 7.88
CA ILE A 85 6.27 0.31 7.61
C ILE A 85 6.83 1.59 7.01
N SER A 86 6.04 2.28 6.18
CA SER A 86 6.41 3.59 5.63
C SER A 86 5.16 4.40 5.27
N HIS A 87 5.24 5.71 5.55
CA HIS A 87 4.24 6.71 5.15
C HIS A 87 4.55 7.35 3.78
N ASP A 88 5.66 6.99 3.15
CA ASP A 88 6.12 7.64 1.92
C ASP A 88 5.21 7.32 0.74
N PHE A 89 5.23 8.19 -0.27
CA PHE A 89 4.66 7.89 -1.58
C PHE A 89 5.36 6.70 -2.22
N LEU A 90 4.62 5.90 -2.99
CA LEU A 90 5.19 4.84 -3.79
C LEU A 90 6.05 5.45 -4.91
N LYS A 91 7.02 4.70 -5.42
CA LYS A 91 7.97 5.22 -6.44
C LYS A 91 7.24 5.69 -7.70
N GLU A 92 6.18 4.99 -8.07
CA GLU A 92 5.31 5.29 -9.20
C GLU A 92 4.57 6.63 -8.99
N GLU A 93 4.18 6.92 -7.75
CA GLU A 93 3.50 8.18 -7.39
C GLU A 93 4.49 9.34 -7.38
N ILE A 94 5.72 9.11 -6.91
CA ILE A 94 6.79 10.12 -6.96
C ILE A 94 7.16 10.45 -8.41
N ALA A 95 7.26 9.43 -9.28
CA ALA A 95 7.54 9.64 -10.70
C ALA A 95 6.44 10.49 -11.36
N ALA A 96 5.17 10.18 -11.11
CA ALA A 96 4.05 10.95 -11.62
C ALA A 96 4.03 12.40 -11.11
N LEU A 97 4.56 12.68 -9.92
CA LEU A 97 4.72 14.04 -9.42
C LEU A 97 5.89 14.79 -10.10
N GLY A 98 7.00 14.10 -10.37
CA GLY A 98 8.15 14.70 -11.06
C GLY A 98 7.90 15.01 -12.54
N ASP A 99 7.03 14.25 -13.20
CA ASP A 99 6.61 14.54 -14.58
C ASP A 99 5.77 15.84 -14.68
N LEU A 100 5.05 16.23 -13.61
CA LEU A 100 4.28 17.48 -13.58
C LEU A 100 5.18 18.73 -13.55
N ASP A 101 6.34 18.66 -12.89
CA ASP A 101 7.28 19.78 -12.81
C ASP A 101 7.89 20.12 -14.19
N HIS A 102 7.92 19.18 -15.12
CA HIS A 102 8.42 19.39 -16.48
C HIS A 102 7.35 19.89 -17.48
N GLU A 103 6.06 19.74 -17.16
CA GLU A 103 4.97 20.24 -18.02
C GLU A 103 4.64 21.74 -17.78
N GLU A 104 4.90 22.27 -16.58
CA GLU A 104 4.64 23.68 -16.26
C GLU A 104 5.62 24.67 -16.93
N GLU A 105 6.84 24.25 -17.29
CA GLU A 105 7.82 25.11 -17.99
C GLU A 105 7.46 25.42 -19.46
N SER A 106 6.43 24.79 -20.02
CA SER A 106 6.09 24.91 -21.44
C SER A 106 4.92 25.86 -21.76
N MET A 107 4.40 26.62 -20.80
CA MET A 107 3.45 27.71 -21.12
C MET A 107 4.21 29.00 -21.49
N PRO A 108 4.12 29.49 -22.74
CA PRO A 108 4.69 30.78 -23.08
C PRO A 108 3.84 31.87 -22.41
N VAL A 109 4.42 32.56 -21.42
CA VAL A 109 3.86 33.78 -20.89
C VAL A 109 3.97 34.85 -21.99
N GLU A 110 2.91 35.06 -22.76
CA GLU A 110 2.77 36.27 -23.58
C GLU A 110 2.53 37.46 -22.63
N VAL A 111 3.62 38.13 -22.24
CA VAL A 111 3.55 39.43 -21.57
C VAL A 111 3.16 40.47 -22.62
N VAL A 112 1.87 40.78 -22.71
CA VAL A 112 1.40 41.97 -23.44
C VAL A 112 1.73 43.20 -22.58
N LEU A 113 2.80 43.91 -22.93
CA LEU A 113 3.07 45.26 -22.42
C LEU A 113 2.14 46.24 -23.16
N ASN A 114 1.17 46.78 -22.43
CA ASN A 114 0.40 47.97 -22.83
C ASN A 114 1.15 49.25 -22.46
#